data_AF-A0A356KYN1-F1
#
_entry.id   AF-A0A356KYN1-F1
#
_cell.length_a   1.000
_cell.length_b   1.000
_cell.length_c   1.000
_cell.angle_alpha   90.00
_cell.angle_beta   90.00
_cell.angle_gamma   90.00
#
_symmetry.space_group_name_H-M   'P 1'
#
loop_
_entity.id
_entity.type
_entity.pdbx_description
1 polymer ?
#
loop_
_entity_poly.entity_id
_entity_poly.type
_entity_poly.pdbx_seq_one_letter_code
_entity_poly.pdbx_strand_id
1 'polypeptide(L)'
;MLARTVAPPARPHTPSTRTCRHETCEQVTREGKPYCPEHVDAHPYVRNLLAALDARHAEEERVRRGGSMEVDMDGITAREVVLHLSLHGARTVERISRELQIDADIVRGYVEALNERDMIMQSTTNRGSTVVKLRDPEGALERICNLQSVA
;
A
#
# COMPACT_ATOMS: atom_id res chain seq x y z
N MET A 1 13.43 -20.06 -42.86
CA MET A 1 13.25 -18.61 -43.11
C MET A 1 11.80 -18.27 -42.77
N LEU A 2 11.53 -17.75 -41.57
CA LEU A 2 10.18 -17.39 -41.14
C LEU A 2 9.94 -15.91 -41.44
N ALA A 3 8.91 -15.62 -42.25
CA ALA A 3 8.53 -14.28 -42.65
C ALA A 3 7.98 -13.50 -41.45
N ARG A 4 8.60 -12.35 -41.14
CA ARG A 4 8.09 -11.38 -40.17
C ARG A 4 6.87 -10.68 -40.77
N THR A 5 5.69 -10.96 -40.23
CA THR A 5 4.48 -10.16 -40.44
C THR A 5 4.65 -8.84 -39.71
N VAL A 6 4.87 -7.76 -40.47
CA VAL A 6 4.90 -6.39 -39.93
C VAL A 6 3.46 -5.96 -39.64
N ALA A 7 3.16 -5.65 -38.39
CA ALA A 7 1.86 -5.14 -37.99
C ALA A 7 1.59 -3.79 -38.69
N PRO A 8 0.39 -3.57 -39.24
CA PRO A 8 0.04 -2.31 -39.89
C PRO A 8 0.11 -1.14 -38.92
N PRO A 9 0.45 0.08 -39.38
CA PRO A 9 0.55 1.26 -38.52
C PRO A 9 -0.82 1.57 -37.89
N ALA A 10 -0.81 1.83 -36.58
CA ALA A 10 -2.01 2.24 -35.85
C ALA A 10 -2.62 3.49 -36.50
N ARG A 11 -3.92 3.46 -36.78
CA ARG A 11 -4.62 4.62 -37.32
C ARG A 11 -4.55 5.78 -36.32
N PRO A 12 -4.37 7.03 -36.77
CA PRO A 12 -4.40 8.18 -35.87
C PRO A 12 -5.79 8.25 -35.22
N HIS A 13 -5.84 8.09 -33.90
CA HIS A 13 -7.04 8.37 -33.13
C HIS A 13 -7.29 9.87 -33.20
N THR A 14 -8.28 10.32 -33.98
CA THR A 14 -8.79 11.69 -33.85
C THR A 14 -9.36 11.84 -32.44
N PRO A 15 -8.77 12.69 -31.57
CA PRO A 15 -9.28 12.87 -30.23
C PRO A 15 -10.64 13.55 -30.35
N SER A 16 -11.72 12.79 -30.15
CA SER A 16 -13.04 13.38 -29.97
C SER A 16 -13.03 14.10 -28.62
N THR A 17 -12.94 15.42 -28.63
CA THR A 17 -13.19 16.24 -27.45
C THR A 17 -14.60 15.97 -26.97
N ARG A 18 -14.74 15.52 -25.72
CA ARG A 18 -16.03 15.32 -25.07
C ARG A 18 -16.15 16.31 -23.92
N THR A 19 -17.35 16.80 -23.66
CA THR A 19 -17.63 17.54 -22.43
C THR A 19 -17.82 16.56 -21.27
N CYS A 20 -17.54 17.02 -20.05
CA CYS A 20 -17.79 16.27 -18.84
C CYS A 20 -19.27 15.86 -18.77
N ARG A 21 -19.55 14.63 -18.30
CA ARG A 21 -20.92 14.12 -18.12
C ARG A 21 -21.60 14.56 -16.83
N HIS A 22 -20.92 15.34 -15.98
CA HIS A 22 -21.54 15.89 -14.77
C HIS A 22 -22.54 16.99 -15.16
N GLU A 23 -23.71 17.00 -14.53
CA GLU A 23 -24.91 17.75 -14.96
C GLU A 23 -24.66 19.25 -15.18
N THR A 24 -23.70 19.83 -14.45
CA THR A 24 -23.37 21.26 -14.46
C THR A 24 -21.96 21.57 -14.95
N CYS A 25 -21.23 20.59 -15.50
CA CYS A 25 -19.83 20.76 -15.84
C CYS A 25 -19.60 20.91 -17.35
N GLU A 26 -19.09 22.07 -17.76
CA GLU A 26 -18.77 22.37 -19.16
C GLU A 26 -17.30 22.08 -19.52
N GLN A 27 -16.52 21.51 -18.60
CA GLN A 27 -15.11 21.23 -18.85
C GLN A 27 -14.91 20.16 -19.92
N VAL A 28 -13.90 20.36 -20.78
CA VAL A 28 -13.51 19.41 -21.81
C VAL A 28 -12.68 18.29 -21.19
N THR A 29 -13.08 17.04 -21.44
CA THR A 29 -12.34 15.86 -21.01
C THR A 29 -11.27 15.48 -22.04
N ARG A 30 -10.14 14.96 -21.54
CA ARG A 30 -9.06 14.44 -22.40
C ARG A 30 -9.32 12.97 -22.73
N GLU A 31 -8.88 12.54 -23.92
CA GLU A 31 -8.87 11.13 -24.32
C GLU A 31 -10.26 10.45 -24.33
N GLY A 32 -11.33 11.24 -24.50
CA GLY A 32 -12.70 10.72 -24.53
C GLY A 32 -13.23 10.20 -23.19
N LYS A 33 -12.58 10.56 -22.07
CA LYS A 33 -13.00 10.21 -20.71
C LYS A 33 -14.38 10.80 -20.37
N PRO A 34 -15.19 10.14 -19.52
CA PRO A 34 -16.55 10.60 -19.21
C PRO A 34 -16.59 11.78 -18.24
N TYR A 35 -15.58 11.97 -17.39
CA TYR A 35 -15.53 13.02 -16.37
C TYR A 35 -14.21 13.80 -16.47
N CYS A 36 -14.24 15.08 -16.12
CA CYS A 36 -13.02 15.90 -16.00
C CYS A 36 -12.24 15.55 -14.72
N PRO A 37 -10.95 15.91 -14.62
CA PRO A 37 -10.14 15.62 -13.43
C PRO A 37 -10.78 16.09 -12.12
N GLU A 38 -11.34 17.30 -12.09
CA GLU A 38 -11.97 17.87 -10.88
C GLU A 38 -13.12 17.01 -10.35
N HIS A 39 -13.98 16.46 -11.23
CA HIS A 39 -15.09 15.60 -10.81
C HIS A 39 -14.63 14.21 -10.39
N VAL A 40 -13.54 13.71 -10.97
CA VAL A 40 -12.92 12.46 -10.52
C VAL A 40 -12.34 12.66 -9.11
N ASP A 41 -11.65 13.75 -8.86
CA ASP A 41 -11.06 14.08 -7.55
C ASP A 41 -12.13 14.35 -6.48
N ALA A 42 -13.27 14.93 -6.88
CA ALA A 42 -14.40 15.14 -5.99
C ALA A 42 -15.17 13.85 -5.64
N HIS A 43 -14.94 12.75 -6.36
CA HIS A 43 -15.66 11.50 -6.13
C HIS A 43 -15.37 10.95 -4.72
N PRO A 44 -16.39 10.57 -3.92
CA PRO A 44 -16.20 10.16 -2.53
C PRO A 44 -15.16 9.05 -2.33
N TYR A 45 -15.17 8.05 -3.22
CA TYR A 45 -14.17 6.98 -3.20
C TYR A 45 -12.74 7.49 -3.39
N VAL A 46 -12.51 8.42 -4.33
CA VAL A 46 -11.18 8.99 -4.58
C VAL A 46 -10.72 9.80 -3.38
N ARG A 47 -11.61 10.61 -2.80
CA ARG A 47 -11.31 11.37 -1.57
C ARG A 47 -10.94 10.46 -0.41
N ASN A 48 -11.65 9.34 -0.23
CA ASN A 48 -11.33 8.36 0.81
C ASN A 48 -9.97 7.69 0.58
N LEU A 49 -9.62 7.37 -0.67
CA LEU A 49 -8.31 6.84 -1.01
C LEU A 49 -7.19 7.86 -0.73
N LEU A 50 -7.38 9.11 -1.14
CA LEU A 50 -6.41 10.18 -0.87
C LEU A 50 -6.23 10.39 0.64
N ALA A 51 -7.32 10.41 1.40
CA ALA A 51 -7.27 10.53 2.85
C ALA A 51 -6.53 9.34 3.51
N ALA A 52 -6.72 8.12 3.01
CA ALA A 52 -6.00 6.94 3.50
C ALA A 52 -4.50 7.00 3.19
N LEU A 53 -4.12 7.50 2.01
CA LEU A 53 -2.72 7.72 1.63
C LEU A 53 -2.06 8.80 2.50
N ASP A 54 -2.76 9.91 2.73
CA ASP A 54 -2.27 10.98 3.60
C ASP A 54 -2.10 10.50 5.04
N ALA A 55 -3.05 9.72 5.56
CA ALA A 55 -2.95 9.11 6.88
C ALA A 55 -1.74 8.18 7.00
N ARG A 56 -1.50 7.33 5.99
CA ARG A 56 -0.32 6.46 5.91
C ARG A 56 0.97 7.27 5.90
N HIS A 57 1.09 8.30 5.05
CA HIS A 57 2.29 9.14 4.99
C HIS A 57 2.54 9.87 6.31
N ALA A 58 1.48 10.36 6.97
CA ALA A 58 1.60 11.02 8.26
C ALA A 58 2.08 10.06 9.35
N GLU A 59 1.60 8.81 9.35
CA GLU A 59 2.09 7.76 10.25
C GLU A 59 3.57 7.43 9.98
N GLU A 60 3.94 7.19 8.72
CA GLU A 60 5.32 6.94 8.33
C GLU A 60 6.27 8.06 8.79
N GLU A 61 5.86 9.32 8.71
CA GLU A 61 6.64 10.46 9.19
C GLU A 61 6.70 10.55 10.73
N ARG A 62 5.68 10.09 11.46
CA ARG A 62 5.76 9.97 12.92
C ARG A 62 6.73 8.86 13.32
N VAL A 63 6.60 7.67 12.73
CA VAL A 63 7.48 6.53 12.98
C VAL A 63 8.92 6.85 12.61
N ARG A 64 9.16 7.56 11.49
CA ARG A 64 10.50 8.03 11.10
C ARG A 64 11.16 8.90 12.16
N ARG A 65 10.38 9.73 12.87
CA ARG A 65 10.90 10.67 13.89
C ARG A 65 10.96 10.08 15.29
N GLY A 66 9.98 9.24 15.67
CA GLY A 66 9.83 8.72 17.03
C GLY A 66 10.07 7.22 17.21
N GLY A 67 10.36 6.49 16.13
CA GLY A 67 10.63 5.05 16.17
C GLY A 67 9.39 4.20 16.51
N SER A 68 9.61 3.10 17.22
CA SER A 68 8.58 2.10 17.54
C SER A 68 7.40 2.62 18.36
N MET A 69 7.61 3.65 19.20
CA MET A 69 6.56 4.20 20.07
C MET A 69 5.45 4.94 19.31
N GLU A 70 5.75 5.40 18.09
CA GLU A 70 4.82 6.17 17.25
C GLU A 70 4.03 5.28 16.26
N VAL A 71 4.26 3.96 16.31
CA VAL A 71 3.62 2.99 15.41
C VAL A 71 2.14 2.83 15.80
N ASP A 72 1.24 3.05 14.83
CA ASP A 72 -0.16 2.71 15.00
C ASP A 72 -0.37 1.23 14.66
N MET A 73 -0.56 0.43 15.69
CA MET A 73 -0.72 -1.02 15.55
C MET A 73 -2.05 -1.42 14.90
N ASP A 74 -3.04 -0.53 14.92
CA ASP A 74 -4.30 -0.69 14.21
C ASP A 74 -4.24 -0.06 12.81
N GLY A 75 -3.13 0.61 12.47
CA GLY A 75 -2.87 1.28 11.20
C GLY A 75 -2.76 0.32 10.02
N ILE A 76 -2.96 0.86 8.81
CA ILE A 76 -2.92 0.09 7.56
C ILE A 76 -1.56 -0.59 7.40
N THR A 77 -0.47 0.13 7.70
CA THR A 77 0.90 -0.35 7.54
C THR A 77 1.22 -1.53 8.46
N ALA A 78 0.85 -1.46 9.74
CA ALA A 78 1.06 -2.56 10.68
C ALA A 78 0.32 -3.83 10.22
N ARG A 79 -0.92 -3.67 9.74
CA ARG A 79 -1.71 -4.78 9.17
C ARG A 79 -1.08 -5.34 7.91
N GLU A 80 -0.57 -4.49 7.01
CA GLU A 80 0.13 -4.90 5.80
C GLU A 80 1.39 -5.72 6.13
N VAL A 81 2.18 -5.31 7.12
CA VAL A 81 3.38 -6.05 7.56
C VAL A 81 3.00 -7.43 8.09
N VAL A 82 1.98 -7.53 8.95
CA VAL A 82 1.55 -8.83 9.49
C VAL A 82 0.95 -9.71 8.39
N LEU A 83 0.11 -9.17 7.52
CA LEU A 83 -0.46 -9.90 6.38
C LEU A 83 0.64 -10.38 5.43
N HIS A 84 1.65 -9.55 5.17
CA HIS A 84 2.79 -9.93 4.36
C HIS A 84 3.54 -11.13 4.98
N LEU A 85 3.81 -11.08 6.28
CA LEU A 85 4.47 -12.19 6.99
C LEU A 85 3.62 -13.46 7.05
N SER A 86 2.28 -13.35 7.07
CA SER A 86 1.40 -14.52 7.07
C SER A 86 1.36 -15.21 5.71
N LEU A 87 1.35 -14.43 4.63
CA LEU A 87 1.35 -14.96 3.26
C LEU A 87 2.70 -15.54 2.84
N HIS A 88 3.80 -14.94 3.30
CA HIS A 88 5.14 -15.25 2.79
C HIS A 88 6.03 -16.01 3.80
N GLY A 89 5.63 -16.06 5.07
CA GLY A 89 6.42 -16.63 6.16
C GLY A 89 7.58 -15.72 6.57
N ALA A 90 8.66 -16.34 7.07
CA ALA A 90 9.80 -15.58 7.58
C ALA A 90 10.50 -14.76 6.49
N ARG A 91 10.78 -13.48 6.75
CA ARG A 91 11.39 -12.53 5.80
C ARG A 91 12.37 -11.60 6.49
N THR A 92 13.38 -11.13 5.77
CA THR A 92 14.29 -10.12 6.32
C THR A 92 13.66 -8.74 6.26
N VAL A 93 14.07 -7.84 7.16
CA VAL A 93 13.61 -6.44 7.18
C VAL A 93 13.83 -5.76 5.82
N GLU A 94 14.98 -5.97 5.18
CA GLU A 94 15.32 -5.39 3.88
C GLU A 94 14.46 -5.97 2.75
N ARG A 95 13.97 -7.19 2.90
CA ARG A 95 13.06 -7.80 1.94
C ARG A 95 11.64 -7.26 2.09
N ILE A 96 11.16 -7.14 3.33
CA ILE A 96 9.85 -6.53 3.64
C ILE A 96 9.82 -5.09 3.13
N SER A 97 10.86 -4.30 3.43
CA SER A 97 11.02 -2.93 2.93
C SER A 97 10.86 -2.81 1.41
N ARG A 98 11.55 -3.67 0.64
CA ARG A 98 11.46 -3.67 -0.83
C ARG A 98 10.11 -4.12 -1.35
N GLU A 99 9.50 -5.12 -0.72
CA GLU A 99 8.22 -5.69 -1.18
C GLU A 99 7.03 -4.79 -0.82
N LEU A 100 7.08 -4.07 0.31
CA LEU A 100 6.04 -3.12 0.73
C LEU A 100 6.31 -1.67 0.31
N GLN A 101 7.48 -1.40 -0.29
CA GLN A 101 7.95 -0.06 -0.68
C GLN A 101 7.98 0.92 0.51
N ILE A 102 8.36 0.43 1.68
CA ILE A 102 8.51 1.20 2.92
C ILE A 102 10.00 1.31 3.24
N ASP A 103 10.44 2.46 3.76
CA ASP A 103 11.82 2.64 4.21
C ASP A 103 12.22 1.60 5.27
N ALA A 104 13.45 1.09 5.18
CA ALA A 104 13.92 0.02 6.07
C ALA A 104 13.91 0.43 7.55
N ASP A 105 14.19 1.69 7.88
CA ASP A 105 14.21 2.16 9.27
C ASP A 105 12.80 2.27 9.83
N ILE A 106 11.83 2.63 9.00
CA ILE A 106 10.41 2.58 9.37
C ILE A 106 9.99 1.14 9.62
N VAL A 107 10.34 0.20 8.73
CA VAL A 107 10.04 -1.23 8.94
C VAL A 107 10.66 -1.75 10.23
N ARG A 108 11.88 -1.33 10.60
CA ARG A 108 12.47 -1.66 11.91
C ARG A 108 11.58 -1.18 13.06
N GLY A 109 11.06 0.04 13.00
CA GLY A 109 10.12 0.57 13.99
C GLY A 109 8.86 -0.30 14.15
N TYR A 110 8.23 -0.71 13.04
CA TYR A 110 7.10 -1.65 13.08
C TYR A 110 7.49 -3.01 13.66
N VAL A 111 8.66 -3.53 13.27
CA VAL A 111 9.18 -4.83 13.73
C VAL A 111 9.53 -4.80 15.22
N GLU A 112 10.00 -3.68 15.76
CA GLU A 112 10.19 -3.49 17.19
C GLU A 112 8.84 -3.46 17.92
N ALA A 113 7.90 -2.62 17.47
CA ALA A 113 6.56 -2.51 18.08
C ALA A 113 5.76 -3.83 18.06
N LEU A 114 5.84 -4.58 16.95
CA LEU A 114 5.22 -5.90 16.83
C LEU A 114 5.88 -6.96 17.74
N ASN A 115 7.20 -6.86 17.95
CA ASN A 115 7.93 -7.78 18.82
C ASN A 115 7.66 -7.49 20.31
N GLU A 116 7.53 -6.22 20.70
CA GLU A 116 7.12 -5.80 22.05
C GLU A 116 5.73 -6.33 22.44
N ARG A 117 4.86 -6.59 21.46
CA ARG A 117 3.53 -7.19 21.65
C ARG A 117 3.49 -8.71 21.42
N ASP A 118 4.64 -9.36 21.33
CA ASP A 118 4.78 -10.80 21.10
C ASP A 118 4.10 -11.34 19.82
N MET A 119 3.81 -10.48 18.84
CA MET A 119 3.14 -10.89 17.59
C MET A 119 4.11 -11.57 16.62
N ILE A 120 5.38 -11.18 16.68
CA ILE A 120 6.45 -11.70 15.83
C ILE A 120 7.62 -12.19 16.67
N MET A 121 8.51 -12.92 16.01
CA MET A 121 9.82 -13.28 16.50
C MET A 121 10.88 -12.70 15.57
N GLN A 122 11.93 -12.15 16.16
CA GLN A 122 13.11 -11.69 15.45
C GLN A 122 14.26 -12.68 15.65
N SER A 123 15.01 -12.94 14.58
CA SER A 123 16.27 -13.69 14.64
C SER A 123 17.29 -13.05 13.71
N THR A 124 18.57 -13.29 13.94
CA THR A 124 19.65 -12.80 13.08
C THR A 124 20.20 -13.93 12.22
N THR A 125 20.39 -13.68 10.94
CA THR A 125 21.15 -14.62 10.09
C THR A 125 22.64 -14.61 10.44
N ASN A 126 23.38 -15.63 10.00
CA ASN A 126 24.86 -15.65 10.07
C ASN A 126 25.53 -14.46 9.36
N ARG A 127 24.78 -13.73 8.51
CA ARG A 127 25.26 -12.54 7.79
C ARG A 127 24.85 -11.22 8.47
N GLY A 128 24.24 -11.28 9.66
CA GLY A 128 23.81 -10.10 10.42
C GLY A 128 22.45 -9.51 10.02
N SER A 129 21.80 -10.01 8.97
CA SER A 129 20.46 -9.54 8.59
C SER A 129 19.40 -9.99 9.61
N THR A 130 18.46 -9.10 9.92
CA THR A 130 17.32 -9.40 10.82
C THR A 130 16.21 -10.10 10.05
N VAL A 131 15.85 -11.30 10.49
CA VAL A 131 14.74 -12.12 9.99
C VAL A 131 13.58 -12.03 10.95
N VAL A 132 12.41 -11.77 10.41
CA VAL A 132 11.16 -11.62 11.14
C VAL A 132 10.21 -12.75 10.73
N LYS A 133 9.52 -13.35 11.70
CA LYS A 133 8.51 -14.38 11.49
C LYS A 133 7.32 -14.14 12.42
N LEU A 134 6.10 -14.45 12.00
CA LEU A 134 4.96 -14.49 12.93
C LEU A 134 5.15 -15.58 13.99
N ARG A 135 4.83 -15.25 15.23
CA ARG A 135 4.86 -16.20 16.35
C ARG A 135 3.73 -17.22 16.20
N ASP A 136 2.53 -16.73 15.91
CA ASP A 136 1.32 -17.53 15.70
C ASP A 136 0.61 -17.01 14.44
N PRO A 137 0.85 -17.62 13.26
CA PRO A 137 0.28 -17.14 12.01
C PRO A 137 -1.24 -17.30 11.93
N GLU A 138 -1.83 -18.29 12.61
CA GLU A 138 -3.27 -18.53 12.60
C GLU A 138 -3.98 -17.53 13.53
N GLY A 139 -3.48 -17.35 14.76
CA GLY A 139 -4.06 -16.40 15.71
C GLY A 139 -3.77 -14.93 15.40
N ALA A 140 -2.71 -14.61 14.66
CA ALA A 140 -2.39 -13.22 14.30
C ALA A 140 -3.43 -12.62 13.32
N LEU A 141 -3.94 -13.42 12.39
CA LEU A 141 -4.98 -12.97 11.45
C LEU A 141 -6.31 -12.75 12.17
N GLU A 142 -6.67 -13.62 13.10
CA GLU A 142 -7.89 -13.45 13.90
C GLU A 142 -7.85 -12.18 14.76
N ARG A 143 -6.70 -11.81 15.31
CA ARG A 143 -6.55 -10.56 16.10
C ARG A 143 -6.69 -9.31 15.23
N ILE A 144 -6.23 -9.36 13.99
CA ILE A 144 -6.40 -8.25 13.03
C ILE A 144 -7.84 -8.18 12.52
N CYS A 145 -8.48 -9.33 12.28
CA CYS A 145 -9.86 -9.39 11.79
C CYS A 145 -10.90 -9.06 12.88
N ASN A 146 -10.68 -9.44 14.13
CA ASN A 146 -11.63 -9.15 15.23
C ASN A 146 -11.70 -7.67 15.61
N LEU A 147 -10.74 -6.84 15.18
CA LEU A 147 -10.84 -5.38 15.23
C LEU A 147 -11.87 -4.81 14.23
N GLN A 148 -12.33 -5.60 13.25
CA GLN A 148 -13.32 -5.17 12.26
C GLN A 148 -14.78 -5.30 12.74
N SER A 149 -15.03 -5.93 13.89
CA SER A 149 -16.40 -6.23 14.36
C SER A 149 -16.95 -5.26 15.41
N VAL A 150 -16.24 -4.18 15.74
CA VAL A 150 -16.62 -3.22 16.80
C VAL A 150 -16.88 -1.79 16.28
N ALA A 151 -17.10 -1.62 14.97
CA ALA A 151 -17.43 -0.32 14.37
C ALA A 151 -18.76 -0.36 13.62
#